data_AF-A0A0B8NSP6-F1
#
_entry.id   AF-A0A0B8NSP6-F1
#
_cell.length_a   1.000
_cell.length_b   1.000
_cell.length_c   1.000
_cell.angle_alpha   90.00
_cell.angle_beta   90.00
_cell.angle_gamma   90.00
#
_symmetry.space_group_name_H-M   'P 1'
#
loop_
_entity.id
_entity.type
_entity.pdbx_description
1 polymer ?
#
loop_
_entity_poly.entity_id
_entity_poly.type
_entity_poly.pdbx_seq_one_letter_code
_entity_poly.pdbx_strand_id
1 'polypeptide(L)'
;MSPLVFPKFSFLDPDLTRTLPDEQVANGVADAFVHVVEQYLTYPVHGMVQDRFAEGLLKTLVEIGPTTLADKDDIDARKNFIWSATMALNGLIGSGVPHDWATHMIGHELTAMFGIAHGRTLAIVLPSLLRERKEQKREKLLQFAERVWEINEGSDDEKINSAIDKTEAFFNSLGIVTNLTHYGINDSDIDTVVANMEKMGLTALSETGDLTLDIVHKILTAAK
;
A
#
# COMPACT_ATOMS: atom_id res chain seq x y z
N MET A 1 8.67 -12.46 13.11
CA MET A 1 10.09 -12.44 12.69
C MET A 1 10.95 -12.83 13.89
N SER A 2 11.97 -13.69 13.73
CA SER A 2 12.82 -14.10 14.88
C SER A 2 13.78 -12.97 15.26
N PRO A 3 13.85 -12.52 16.53
CA PRO A 3 14.80 -11.49 16.97
C PRO A 3 16.26 -11.87 16.72
N LEU A 4 16.55 -13.16 16.59
CA LEU A 4 17.90 -13.70 16.41
C LEU A 4 18.47 -13.43 15.01
N VAL A 5 17.62 -13.14 14.02
CA VAL A 5 18.04 -12.93 12.63
C VAL A 5 17.96 -11.47 12.17
N PHE A 6 17.64 -10.53 13.08
CA PHE A 6 17.75 -9.12 12.77
C PHE A 6 19.24 -8.75 12.55
N PRO A 7 19.58 -8.04 11.47
CA PRO A 7 20.95 -7.61 11.23
C PRO A 7 21.44 -6.72 12.38
N LYS A 8 22.71 -6.87 12.76
CA LYS A 8 23.32 -6.03 13.81
C LYS A 8 23.50 -4.58 13.38
N PHE A 9 23.64 -4.36 12.08
CA PHE A 9 23.72 -3.05 11.43
C PHE A 9 23.23 -3.19 9.99
N SER A 10 22.74 -2.08 9.43
CA SER A 10 22.40 -1.93 8.01
C SER A 10 22.98 -0.62 7.52
N PHE A 11 23.75 -0.64 6.44
CA PHE A 11 24.26 0.56 5.78
C PHE A 11 23.36 0.88 4.59
N LEU A 12 22.84 2.11 4.56
CA LEU A 12 21.95 2.58 3.51
C LEU A 12 22.68 3.72 2.78
N ASP A 13 23.19 3.43 1.59
CA ASP A 13 23.86 4.40 0.73
C ASP A 13 22.94 4.72 -0.47
N PRO A 14 22.40 5.96 -0.55
CA PRO A 14 21.53 6.37 -1.64
C PRO A 14 22.18 6.31 -3.02
N ASP A 15 23.49 6.49 -3.12
CA ASP A 15 24.19 6.45 -4.42
C ASP A 15 24.08 5.06 -5.06
N LEU A 16 24.05 4.00 -4.25
CA LEU A 16 23.91 2.62 -4.72
C LEU A 16 22.54 2.34 -5.35
N THR A 17 21.56 3.22 -5.15
CA THR A 17 20.22 3.03 -5.72
C THR A 17 20.08 3.63 -7.11
N ARG A 18 20.97 4.52 -7.55
CA ARG A 18 20.81 5.33 -8.79
C ARG A 18 20.71 4.48 -10.07
N THR A 19 21.28 3.29 -10.05
CA THR A 19 21.29 2.36 -11.18
C THR A 19 20.05 1.47 -11.26
N LEU A 20 19.13 1.57 -10.30
CA LEU A 20 17.90 0.79 -10.32
C LEU A 20 17.07 1.12 -11.58
N PRO A 21 16.47 0.10 -12.23
CA PRO A 21 15.45 0.33 -13.25
C PRO A 21 14.27 1.12 -12.70
N ASP A 22 13.62 1.93 -13.54
CA ASP A 22 12.49 2.80 -13.14
C ASP A 22 11.39 1.97 -12.47
N GLU A 23 11.08 0.82 -13.04
CA GLU A 23 10.11 -0.12 -12.48
C GLU A 23 10.45 -0.54 -11.03
N GLN A 24 11.72 -0.78 -10.71
CA GLN A 24 12.11 -1.15 -9.35
C GLN A 24 11.96 0.02 -8.37
N VAL A 25 12.21 1.25 -8.84
CA VAL A 25 11.99 2.46 -8.03
C VAL A 25 10.50 2.64 -7.78
N ALA A 26 9.66 2.54 -8.82
CA ALA A 26 8.21 2.64 -8.71
C ALA A 26 7.63 1.57 -7.75
N ASN A 27 8.10 0.31 -7.89
CA ASN A 27 7.71 -0.77 -7.00
C ASN A 27 8.05 -0.47 -5.54
N GLY A 28 9.26 0.04 -5.26
CA GLY A 28 9.67 0.38 -3.90
C GLY A 28 8.88 1.54 -3.31
N VAL A 29 8.52 2.55 -4.10
CA VAL A 29 7.66 3.66 -3.65
C VAL A 29 6.26 3.17 -3.32
N ALA A 30 5.66 2.36 -4.20
CA ALA A 30 4.33 1.79 -3.98
C ALA A 30 4.30 0.86 -2.76
N ASP A 31 5.30 0.00 -2.62
CA ASP A 31 5.44 -0.92 -1.48
C ASP A 31 5.58 -0.16 -0.16
N ALA A 32 6.49 0.83 -0.08
CA ALA A 32 6.64 1.68 1.08
C ALA A 32 5.34 2.40 1.45
N PHE A 33 4.63 2.93 0.45
CA PHE A 33 3.35 3.61 0.66
C PHE A 33 2.30 2.66 1.24
N VAL A 34 2.14 1.47 0.66
CA VAL A 34 1.17 0.47 1.12
C VAL A 34 1.52 -0.03 2.51
N HIS A 35 2.81 -0.24 2.82
CA HIS A 35 3.26 -0.60 4.18
C HIS A 35 2.83 0.43 5.24
N VAL A 36 2.90 1.73 4.93
CA VAL A 36 2.39 2.76 5.85
C VAL A 36 0.88 2.69 5.97
N VAL A 37 0.17 2.53 4.84
CA VAL A 37 -1.30 2.43 4.79
C VAL A 37 -1.82 1.25 5.61
N GLU A 38 -1.21 0.07 5.51
CA GLU A 38 -1.62 -1.15 6.22
C GLU A 38 -1.55 -1.02 7.75
N GLN A 39 -0.78 -0.06 8.26
CA GLN A 39 -0.62 0.27 9.69
C GLN A 39 -1.37 1.54 10.10
N TYR A 40 -2.10 2.18 9.18
CA TYR A 40 -2.75 3.48 9.38
C TYR A 40 -4.23 3.50 8.97
N LEU A 41 -4.60 2.97 7.80
CA LEU A 41 -5.99 2.89 7.33
C LEU A 41 -6.70 1.67 7.92
N THR A 42 -6.93 1.71 9.22
CA THR A 42 -7.59 0.67 10.01
C THR A 42 -8.80 1.27 10.74
N TYR A 43 -9.08 0.84 11.98
CA TYR A 43 -9.97 1.57 12.89
C TYR A 43 -9.19 2.56 13.78
N PRO A 44 -9.84 3.64 14.26
CA PRO A 44 -9.18 4.64 15.11
C PRO A 44 -8.90 4.12 16.52
N VAL A 45 -7.70 4.40 17.02
CA VAL A 45 -7.26 4.09 18.41
C VAL A 45 -6.65 5.30 19.13
N HIS A 46 -6.78 6.50 18.55
CA HIS A 46 -6.18 7.74 19.06
C HIS A 46 -4.65 7.69 19.23
N GLY A 47 -3.95 6.90 18.41
CA GLY A 47 -2.49 6.84 18.35
C GLY A 47 -1.88 8.05 17.65
N MET A 48 -1.94 9.23 18.29
CA MET A 48 -1.58 10.50 17.65
C MET A 48 -0.14 10.54 17.11
N VAL A 49 0.83 9.94 17.82
CA VAL A 49 2.23 9.92 17.38
C VAL A 49 2.38 9.06 16.13
N GLN A 50 1.81 7.86 16.16
CA GLN A 50 1.80 6.91 15.05
C GLN A 50 1.12 7.51 13.83
N ASP A 51 -0.04 8.14 14.02
CA ASP A 51 -0.79 8.82 12.95
C ASP A 51 0.05 9.91 12.28
N ARG A 52 0.68 10.80 13.08
CA ARG A 52 1.49 11.89 12.52
C ARG A 52 2.73 11.38 11.80
N PHE A 53 3.35 10.31 12.30
CA PHE A 53 4.48 9.70 11.63
C PHE A 53 4.06 9.05 10.30
N ALA A 54 2.98 8.28 10.30
CA ALA A 54 2.43 7.68 9.09
C ALA A 54 2.04 8.74 8.05
N GLU A 55 1.31 9.78 8.47
CA GLU A 55 0.92 10.90 7.61
C GLU A 55 2.13 11.63 7.00
N GLY A 56 3.17 11.87 7.81
CA GLY A 56 4.42 12.47 7.34
C GLY A 56 5.09 11.61 6.26
N LEU A 57 5.20 10.30 6.50
CA LEU A 57 5.79 9.36 5.53
C LEU A 57 5.00 9.32 4.22
N LEU A 58 3.66 9.25 4.29
CA LEU A 58 2.79 9.23 3.10
C LEU A 58 2.95 10.51 2.28
N LYS A 59 2.90 11.69 2.92
CA LYS A 59 3.11 12.97 2.23
C LYS A 59 4.49 13.06 1.59
N THR A 60 5.53 12.66 2.31
CA THR A 60 6.89 12.61 1.77
C THR A 60 6.96 11.70 0.56
N LEU A 61 6.42 10.48 0.62
CA LEU A 61 6.43 9.52 -0.51
C LEU A 61 5.67 10.05 -1.73
N VAL A 62 4.53 10.73 -1.53
CA VAL A 62 3.77 11.38 -2.62
C VAL A 62 4.58 12.51 -3.28
N GLU A 63 5.27 13.31 -2.49
CA GLU A 63 6.09 14.42 -2.98
C GLU A 63 7.32 13.93 -3.75
N ILE A 64 8.06 12.97 -3.19
CA ILE A 64 9.37 12.55 -3.72
C ILE A 64 9.32 11.37 -4.69
N GLY A 65 8.23 10.59 -4.68
CA GLY A 65 8.05 9.41 -5.54
C GLY A 65 8.20 9.72 -7.05
N PRO A 66 7.49 10.72 -7.58
CA PRO A 66 7.65 11.13 -8.98
C PRO A 66 9.04 11.70 -9.27
N THR A 67 9.61 12.47 -8.33
CA THR A 67 10.94 13.09 -8.48
C THR A 67 12.03 12.03 -8.58
N THR A 68 12.02 11.02 -7.70
CA THR A 68 13.03 9.94 -7.70
C THR A 68 12.97 9.05 -8.95
N LEU A 69 11.83 9.03 -9.65
CA LEU A 69 11.66 8.35 -10.93
C LEU A 69 12.16 9.22 -12.10
N ALA A 70 11.81 10.51 -12.08
CA ALA A 70 12.13 11.45 -13.16
C ALA A 70 13.63 11.81 -13.20
N ASP A 71 14.27 11.95 -12.04
CA ASP A 71 15.69 12.25 -11.91
C ASP A 71 16.34 11.30 -10.90
N LYS A 72 17.06 10.29 -11.40
CA LYS A 72 17.78 9.32 -10.56
C LYS A 72 19.03 9.88 -9.92
N ASP A 73 19.51 11.04 -10.38
CA ASP A 73 20.68 11.71 -9.86
C ASP A 73 20.33 12.76 -8.80
N ASP A 74 19.03 13.00 -8.55
CA ASP A 74 18.56 13.76 -7.39
C ASP A 74 18.79 12.95 -6.09
N ILE A 75 19.98 13.11 -5.54
CA ILE A 75 20.41 12.43 -4.32
C ILE A 75 19.54 12.80 -3.11
N ASP A 76 18.99 14.00 -3.06
CA ASP A 76 18.15 14.41 -1.92
C ASP A 76 16.79 13.73 -1.98
N ALA A 77 16.20 13.56 -3.18
CA ALA A 77 15.04 12.70 -3.37
C ALA A 77 15.35 11.24 -3.00
N ARG A 78 16.50 10.69 -3.41
CA ARG A 78 16.89 9.30 -3.05
C ARG A 78 17.08 9.11 -1.54
N LYS A 79 17.74 10.05 -0.86
CA LYS A 79 17.92 10.01 0.61
C LYS A 79 16.57 9.96 1.32
N ASN A 80 15.65 10.86 0.95
CA ASN A 80 14.33 10.92 1.54
C ASN A 80 13.53 9.65 1.23
N PHE A 81 13.63 9.11 0.01
CA PHE A 81 12.95 7.87 -0.35
C PHE A 81 13.41 6.70 0.52
N ILE A 82 14.72 6.47 0.58
CA ILE A 82 15.30 5.33 1.30
C ILE A 82 14.98 5.41 2.79
N TRP A 83 15.04 6.61 3.36
CA TRP A 83 14.71 6.79 4.77
C TRP A 83 13.20 6.62 5.04
N SER A 84 12.33 7.17 4.19
CA SER A 84 10.88 6.96 4.31
C SER A 84 10.50 5.49 4.18
N ALA A 85 11.07 4.77 3.20
CA ALA A 85 10.85 3.33 3.04
C ALA A 85 11.36 2.54 4.25
N THR A 86 12.51 2.91 4.83
CA THR A 86 13.01 2.30 6.06
C THR A 86 12.03 2.50 7.21
N MET A 87 11.53 3.72 7.39
CA MET A 87 10.60 4.06 8.47
C MET A 87 9.21 3.45 8.29
N ALA A 88 8.77 3.22 7.06
CA ALA A 88 7.50 2.56 6.76
C ALA A 88 7.42 1.12 7.30
N LEU A 89 8.56 0.43 7.46
CA LEU A 89 8.63 -0.97 7.89
C LEU A 89 9.44 -1.20 9.17
N ASN A 90 9.88 -0.16 9.88
CA ASN A 90 10.74 -0.33 11.06
C ASN A 90 9.99 -0.73 12.35
N GLY A 91 8.65 -0.72 12.31
CA GLY A 91 7.77 -1.06 13.42
C GLY A 91 7.33 0.11 14.31
N LEU A 92 7.91 1.31 14.16
CA LEU A 92 7.54 2.47 14.99
C LEU A 92 6.09 2.89 14.77
N ILE A 93 5.69 3.05 13.52
CA ILE A 93 4.33 3.50 13.16
C ILE A 93 3.26 2.47 13.50
N GLY A 94 3.62 1.18 13.47
CA GLY A 94 2.72 0.08 13.84
C GLY A 94 2.68 -0.22 15.34
N SER A 95 3.50 0.40 16.17
CA SER A 95 3.59 0.05 17.60
C SER A 95 2.35 0.48 18.37
N GLY A 96 1.54 -0.48 18.82
CA GLY A 96 0.35 -0.23 19.63
C GLY A 96 -0.88 0.22 18.85
N VAL A 97 -0.91 0.01 17.53
CA VAL A 97 -2.05 0.29 16.64
C VAL A 97 -2.45 -0.99 15.88
N PRO A 98 -3.72 -1.11 15.45
CA PRO A 98 -4.16 -2.21 14.57
C PRO A 98 -3.47 -2.18 13.21
N HIS A 99 -3.28 -3.36 12.62
CA HIS A 99 -2.76 -3.53 11.25
C HIS A 99 -3.71 -4.40 10.43
N ASP A 100 -3.83 -4.14 9.14
CA ASP A 100 -4.73 -4.86 8.22
C ASP A 100 -4.00 -6.02 7.52
N TRP A 101 -3.01 -5.70 6.68
CA TRP A 101 -2.22 -6.63 5.85
C TRP A 101 -3.00 -7.39 4.78
N ALA A 102 -4.31 -7.16 4.60
CA ALA A 102 -5.09 -7.87 3.58
C ALA A 102 -4.66 -7.53 2.15
N THR A 103 -4.23 -6.29 1.88
CA THR A 103 -3.70 -5.92 0.55
C THR A 103 -2.46 -6.75 0.25
N HIS A 104 -1.54 -6.86 1.23
CA HIS A 104 -0.35 -7.71 1.10
C HIS A 104 -0.70 -9.18 0.89
N MET A 105 -1.64 -9.74 1.66
CA MET A 105 -2.00 -11.16 1.53
C MET A 105 -2.59 -11.49 0.16
N ILE A 106 -3.47 -10.63 -0.38
CA ILE A 106 -4.01 -10.79 -1.73
C ILE A 106 -2.91 -10.58 -2.79
N GLY A 107 -2.05 -9.57 -2.61
CA GLY A 107 -0.96 -9.27 -3.53
C GLY A 107 0.09 -10.38 -3.63
N HIS A 108 0.36 -11.09 -2.54
CA HIS A 108 1.25 -12.26 -2.54
C HIS A 108 0.77 -13.36 -3.47
N GLU A 109 -0.53 -13.65 -3.50
CA GLU A 109 -1.11 -14.67 -4.39
C GLU A 109 -0.94 -14.28 -5.86
N LEU A 110 -1.22 -13.01 -6.19
CA LEU A 110 -1.02 -12.48 -7.54
C LEU A 110 0.45 -12.57 -7.98
N THR A 111 1.38 -12.28 -7.06
CA THR A 111 2.83 -12.42 -7.31
C THR A 111 3.19 -13.88 -7.53
N ALA A 112 2.75 -14.79 -6.66
CA ALA A 112 3.12 -16.20 -6.68
C ALA A 112 2.60 -16.92 -7.91
N MET A 113 1.39 -16.60 -8.37
CA MET A 113 0.76 -17.29 -9.50
C MET A 113 1.12 -16.69 -10.86
N PHE A 114 1.26 -15.37 -10.95
CA PHE A 114 1.35 -14.67 -12.24
C PHE A 114 2.67 -13.93 -12.45
N GLY A 115 3.56 -13.93 -11.45
CA GLY A 115 4.88 -13.26 -11.57
C GLY A 115 4.80 -11.74 -11.65
N ILE A 116 3.66 -11.14 -11.29
CA ILE A 116 3.49 -9.69 -11.22
C ILE A 116 4.37 -9.18 -10.07
N ALA A 117 5.13 -8.10 -10.28
CA ALA A 117 6.00 -7.54 -9.26
C ALA A 117 5.21 -7.11 -8.01
N HIS A 118 5.76 -7.36 -6.82
CA HIS A 118 5.07 -7.18 -5.54
C HIS A 118 4.43 -5.79 -5.40
N GLY A 119 5.21 -4.71 -5.54
CA GLY A 119 4.69 -3.34 -5.45
C GLY A 119 3.54 -3.03 -6.41
N ARG A 120 3.51 -3.66 -7.60
CA ARG A 120 2.39 -3.53 -8.54
C ARG A 120 1.14 -4.25 -8.04
N THR A 121 1.27 -5.47 -7.51
CA THR A 121 0.12 -6.22 -6.96
C THR A 121 -0.55 -5.44 -5.84
N LEU A 122 0.22 -4.78 -4.99
CA LEU A 122 -0.29 -3.92 -3.92
C LEU A 122 -1.03 -2.71 -4.47
N ALA A 123 -0.43 -2.00 -5.42
CA ALA A 123 -1.03 -0.82 -6.05
C ALA A 123 -2.33 -1.13 -6.80
N ILE A 124 -2.46 -2.34 -7.38
CA ILE A 124 -3.69 -2.81 -8.03
C ILE A 124 -4.79 -3.08 -7.00
N VAL A 125 -4.46 -3.81 -5.92
CA VAL A 125 -5.46 -4.27 -4.94
C VAL A 125 -5.93 -3.13 -4.05
N LEU A 126 -5.03 -2.27 -3.57
CA LEU A 126 -5.33 -1.30 -2.51
C LEU A 126 -6.55 -0.41 -2.80
N PRO A 127 -6.68 0.23 -3.99
CA PRO A 127 -7.81 1.12 -4.25
C PRO A 127 -9.16 0.39 -4.20
N SER A 128 -9.26 -0.80 -4.80
CA SER A 128 -10.47 -1.63 -4.76
C SER A 128 -10.81 -2.10 -3.34
N LEU A 129 -9.80 -2.47 -2.54
CA LEU A 129 -9.99 -2.87 -1.15
C LEU A 129 -10.52 -1.71 -0.31
N LEU A 130 -9.95 -0.51 -0.45
CA LEU A 130 -10.41 0.66 0.30
C LEU A 130 -11.85 1.06 -0.07
N ARG A 131 -12.26 0.87 -1.33
CA ARG A 131 -13.66 1.09 -1.75
C ARG A 131 -14.60 0.06 -1.13
N GLU A 132 -14.25 -1.21 -1.16
CA GLU A 132 -15.06 -2.29 -0.56
C GLU A 132 -15.13 -2.18 0.98
N ARG A 133 -14.05 -1.70 1.60
CA ARG A 133 -13.91 -1.56 3.07
C ARG A 133 -14.14 -0.13 3.57
N LYS A 134 -14.79 0.70 2.75
CA LYS A 134 -15.01 2.12 3.02
C LYS A 134 -15.70 2.36 4.37
N GLU A 135 -16.74 1.58 4.68
CA GLU A 135 -17.50 1.79 5.92
C GLU A 135 -16.72 1.39 7.16
N GLN A 136 -15.98 0.28 7.11
CA GLN A 136 -15.18 -0.20 8.24
C GLN A 136 -13.96 0.68 8.52
N LYS A 137 -13.42 1.33 7.47
CA LYS A 137 -12.26 2.23 7.56
C LYS A 137 -12.63 3.72 7.55
N ARG A 138 -13.93 4.04 7.66
CA ARG A 138 -14.49 5.38 7.35
C ARG A 138 -13.76 6.52 8.06
N GLU A 139 -13.60 6.43 9.37
CA GLU A 139 -12.98 7.51 10.17
C GLU A 139 -11.52 7.75 9.77
N LYS A 140 -10.75 6.67 9.55
CA LYS A 140 -9.34 6.78 9.13
C LYS A 140 -9.20 7.22 7.68
N LEU A 141 -10.14 6.86 6.81
CA LEU A 141 -10.20 7.36 5.43
C LEU A 141 -10.51 8.85 5.37
N LEU A 142 -11.38 9.37 6.23
CA LEU A 142 -11.60 10.82 6.34
C LEU A 142 -10.35 11.54 6.84
N GLN A 143 -9.71 11.00 7.89
CA GLN A 143 -8.45 11.54 8.40
C GLN A 143 -7.35 11.55 7.31
N PHE A 144 -7.27 10.49 6.52
CA PHE A 144 -6.34 10.37 5.39
C PHE A 144 -6.63 11.40 4.30
N ALA A 145 -7.90 11.55 3.91
CA ALA A 145 -8.34 12.55 2.94
C ALA A 145 -7.92 13.96 3.36
N GLU A 146 -8.17 14.32 4.62
CA GLU A 146 -7.89 15.66 5.13
C GLU A 146 -6.39 15.92 5.35
N ARG A 147 -5.65 14.95 5.89
CA ARG A 147 -4.28 15.18 6.36
C ARG A 147 -3.20 14.86 5.33
N VAL A 148 -3.41 13.85 4.51
CA VAL A 148 -2.44 13.44 3.47
C VAL A 148 -2.77 14.13 2.15
N TRP A 149 -4.04 14.12 1.76
CA TRP A 149 -4.48 14.64 0.46
C TRP A 149 -5.06 16.05 0.48
N GLU A 150 -5.17 16.66 1.67
CA GLU A 150 -5.63 18.02 1.91
C GLU A 150 -7.05 18.30 1.39
N ILE A 151 -7.92 17.28 1.43
CA ILE A 151 -9.30 17.32 0.94
C ILE A 151 -10.23 17.67 2.11
N ASN A 152 -10.58 18.96 2.23
CA ASN A 152 -11.38 19.47 3.36
C ASN A 152 -12.83 19.84 2.99
N GLU A 153 -13.16 19.85 1.70
CA GLU A 153 -14.47 20.24 1.17
C GLU A 153 -15.25 19.02 0.66
N GLY A 154 -16.57 19.16 0.53
CA GLY A 154 -17.49 18.10 0.13
C GLY A 154 -18.01 17.28 1.30
N SER A 155 -18.95 16.38 0.99
CA SER A 155 -19.44 15.36 1.90
C SER A 155 -18.35 14.36 2.26
N ASP A 156 -18.51 13.66 3.38
CA ASP A 156 -17.58 12.60 3.80
C ASP A 156 -17.35 11.55 2.70
N ASP A 157 -18.40 11.17 1.98
CA ASP A 157 -18.31 10.20 0.90
C ASP A 157 -17.49 10.71 -0.29
N GLU A 158 -17.67 11.98 -0.64
CA GLU A 158 -16.88 12.64 -1.69
C GLU A 158 -15.41 12.77 -1.28
N LYS A 159 -15.13 13.11 -0.02
CA LYS A 159 -13.76 13.17 0.52
C LYS A 159 -13.06 11.82 0.45
N ILE A 160 -13.73 10.76 0.92
CA ILE A 160 -13.18 9.39 0.92
C ILE A 160 -12.92 8.93 -0.52
N ASN A 161 -13.91 9.05 -1.40
CA ASN A 161 -13.76 8.62 -2.79
C ASN A 161 -12.61 9.38 -3.48
N SER A 162 -12.53 10.70 -3.27
CA SER A 162 -11.45 11.53 -3.83
C SER A 162 -10.07 11.15 -3.30
N ALA A 163 -9.96 10.76 -2.03
CA ALA A 163 -8.69 10.30 -1.45
C ALA A 163 -8.24 8.97 -2.04
N ILE A 164 -9.17 8.03 -2.27
CA ILE A 164 -8.88 6.77 -2.94
C ILE A 164 -8.46 7.03 -4.40
N ASP A 165 -9.19 7.88 -5.12
CA ASP A 165 -8.89 8.20 -6.52
C ASP A 165 -7.54 8.92 -6.67
N LYS A 166 -7.18 9.83 -5.75
CA LYS A 166 -5.84 10.44 -5.71
C LYS A 166 -4.73 9.42 -5.42
N THR A 167 -5.00 8.45 -4.57
CA THR A 167 -4.05 7.36 -4.26
C THR A 167 -3.82 6.49 -5.49
N GLU A 168 -4.88 6.14 -6.20
CA GLU A 168 -4.80 5.41 -7.47
C GLU A 168 -4.08 6.22 -8.55
N ALA A 169 -4.41 7.51 -8.69
CA ALA A 169 -3.73 8.41 -9.62
C ALA A 169 -2.23 8.56 -9.30
N PHE A 170 -1.86 8.57 -8.01
CA PHE A 170 -0.47 8.58 -7.59
C PHE A 170 0.26 7.32 -8.08
N PHE A 171 -0.27 6.11 -7.88
CA PHE A 171 0.36 4.90 -8.40
C PHE A 171 0.48 4.91 -9.93
N ASN A 172 -0.56 5.36 -10.63
CA ASN A 172 -0.51 5.51 -12.08
C ASN A 172 0.54 6.54 -12.54
N SER A 173 0.77 7.62 -11.78
CA SER A 173 1.83 8.59 -12.06
C SER A 173 3.25 8.00 -11.96
N LEU A 174 3.42 6.91 -11.20
CA LEU A 174 4.67 6.15 -11.10
C LEU A 174 4.85 5.12 -12.23
N GLY A 175 3.90 5.04 -13.18
CA GLY A 175 3.89 4.04 -14.26
C GLY A 175 3.35 2.68 -13.85
N ILE A 176 2.63 2.60 -12.72
CA ILE A 176 1.96 1.37 -12.28
C ILE A 176 0.50 1.41 -12.70
N VAL A 177 0.13 0.59 -13.69
CA VAL A 177 -1.27 0.44 -14.08
C VAL A 177 -2.01 -0.32 -12.99
N THR A 178 -3.06 0.27 -12.43
CA THR A 178 -3.86 -0.27 -11.30
C THR A 178 -5.06 -1.09 -11.76
N ASN A 179 -4.84 -1.98 -12.73
CA ASN A 179 -5.90 -2.74 -13.38
C ASN A 179 -5.43 -4.18 -13.67
N LEU A 180 -6.17 -5.19 -13.21
CA LEU A 180 -5.80 -6.60 -13.36
C LEU A 180 -5.79 -7.07 -14.81
N THR A 181 -6.72 -6.58 -15.65
CA THR A 181 -6.79 -7.02 -17.06
C THR A 181 -5.58 -6.56 -17.86
N HIS A 182 -4.93 -5.45 -17.47
CA HIS A 182 -3.66 -5.02 -18.04
C HIS A 182 -2.55 -6.09 -17.90
N TYR A 183 -2.58 -6.88 -16.82
CA TYR A 183 -1.62 -7.96 -16.56
C TYR A 183 -2.11 -9.33 -17.03
N GLY A 184 -3.17 -9.38 -17.82
CA GLY A 184 -3.70 -10.62 -18.40
C GLY A 184 -4.55 -11.47 -17.45
N ILE A 185 -4.95 -10.92 -16.30
CA ILE A 185 -5.77 -11.62 -15.30
C ILE A 185 -7.25 -11.54 -15.69
N ASN A 186 -7.92 -12.70 -15.74
CA ASN A 186 -9.34 -12.83 -16.03
C ASN A 186 -10.13 -13.40 -14.84
N ASP A 187 -11.45 -13.59 -15.01
CA ASP A 187 -12.32 -14.07 -13.93
C ASP A 187 -11.94 -15.46 -13.39
N SER A 188 -11.49 -16.38 -14.26
CA SER A 188 -11.06 -17.71 -13.83
C SER A 188 -9.74 -17.70 -13.05
N ASP A 189 -8.89 -16.71 -13.30
CA ASP A 189 -7.67 -16.48 -12.52
C ASP A 189 -8.00 -15.96 -11.12
N ILE A 190 -9.02 -15.10 -10.99
CA ILE A 190 -9.53 -14.63 -9.69
C ILE A 190 -10.06 -15.80 -8.86
N ASP A 191 -10.86 -16.68 -9.48
CA ASP A 191 -11.36 -17.89 -8.80
C ASP A 191 -10.20 -18.78 -8.33
N THR A 192 -9.13 -18.86 -9.11
CA THR A 192 -7.92 -19.62 -8.77
C THR A 192 -7.19 -19.02 -7.57
N VAL A 193 -7.04 -17.68 -7.52
CA VAL A 193 -6.46 -16.96 -6.39
C VAL A 193 -7.25 -17.24 -5.12
N VAL A 194 -8.58 -17.04 -5.15
CA VAL A 194 -9.46 -17.23 -3.98
C VAL A 194 -9.41 -18.68 -3.49
N ALA A 195 -9.43 -19.66 -4.40
CA ALA A 195 -9.32 -21.08 -4.05
C ALA A 195 -7.98 -21.44 -3.42
N ASN A 196 -6.88 -20.78 -3.80
CA ASN A 196 -5.58 -21.03 -3.16
C ASN A 196 -5.50 -20.39 -1.77
N MET A 197 -6.05 -19.19 -1.60
CA MET A 197 -6.17 -18.56 -0.29
C MET A 197 -6.96 -19.43 0.70
N GLU A 198 -8.04 -20.06 0.23
CA GLU A 198 -8.79 -21.05 1.03
C GLU A 198 -7.91 -22.23 1.46
N LYS A 199 -7.16 -22.82 0.54
CA LYS A 199 -6.24 -23.94 0.83
C LYS A 199 -5.14 -23.55 1.83
N MET A 200 -4.71 -22.30 1.81
CA MET A 200 -3.70 -21.77 2.74
C MET A 200 -4.31 -21.33 4.09
N GLY A 201 -5.64 -21.39 4.25
CA GLY A 201 -6.34 -20.96 5.46
C GLY A 201 -6.43 -19.44 5.62
N LEU A 202 -6.22 -18.67 4.55
CA LEU A 202 -6.32 -17.21 4.51
C LEU A 202 -7.78 -16.76 4.36
N THR A 203 -8.66 -17.25 5.24
CA THR A 203 -10.13 -17.11 5.11
C THR A 203 -10.73 -15.93 5.91
N ALA A 204 -9.92 -15.28 6.74
CA ALA A 204 -10.32 -14.20 7.64
C ALA A 204 -9.19 -13.15 7.67
N LEU A 205 -9.27 -12.18 6.76
CA LEU A 205 -8.30 -11.08 6.64
C LEU A 205 -8.85 -9.80 7.29
N SER A 206 -8.10 -8.72 7.19
CA SER A 206 -8.31 -7.42 7.83
C SER A 206 -7.89 -7.34 9.29
N GLU A 207 -7.78 -6.12 9.79
CA GLU A 207 -7.50 -5.78 11.18
C GLU A 207 -8.56 -6.31 12.17
N THR A 208 -9.73 -6.70 11.66
CA THR A 208 -10.85 -7.28 12.43
C THR A 208 -11.14 -8.75 12.09
N GLY A 209 -10.45 -9.33 11.10
CA GLY A 209 -10.66 -10.72 10.69
C GLY A 209 -12.01 -10.98 10.00
N ASP A 210 -12.67 -9.93 9.51
CA ASP A 210 -14.01 -9.98 8.91
C ASP A 210 -13.99 -9.88 7.38
N LEU A 211 -12.80 -9.77 6.75
CA LEU A 211 -12.66 -9.81 5.30
C LEU A 211 -12.54 -11.28 4.86
N THR A 212 -13.67 -11.82 4.43
CA THR A 212 -13.84 -13.20 3.96
C THR A 212 -13.49 -13.36 2.48
N LEU A 213 -13.38 -14.61 2.01
CA LEU A 213 -13.02 -14.91 0.63
C LEU A 213 -14.02 -14.38 -0.43
N ASP A 214 -15.30 -14.27 -0.10
CA ASP A 214 -16.28 -13.63 -0.98
C ASP A 214 -16.02 -12.12 -1.13
N ILE A 215 -15.49 -11.48 -0.09
CA ILE A 215 -15.07 -10.08 -0.14
C ILE A 215 -13.78 -9.95 -0.95
N VAL A 216 -12.81 -10.86 -0.78
CA VAL A 216 -11.61 -10.92 -1.64
C VAL A 216 -12.00 -11.03 -3.12
N HIS A 217 -12.97 -11.89 -3.44
CA HIS A 217 -13.48 -12.05 -4.81
C HIS A 217 -14.05 -10.74 -5.38
N LYS A 218 -14.86 -10.02 -4.60
CA LYS A 218 -15.39 -8.69 -4.99
C LYS A 218 -14.28 -7.67 -5.21
N ILE A 219 -13.30 -7.62 -4.32
CA ILE A 219 -12.14 -6.71 -4.43
C ILE A 219 -11.40 -6.96 -5.74
N LEU A 220 -11.02 -8.22 -6.01
CA LEU A 220 -10.32 -8.58 -7.24
C LEU A 220 -11.17 -8.33 -8.49
N THR A 221 -12.48 -8.61 -8.43
CA THR A 221 -13.39 -8.32 -9.55
C THR A 221 -13.48 -6.82 -9.83
N ALA A 222 -13.50 -5.98 -8.79
CA ALA A 222 -13.52 -4.53 -8.92
C ALA A 222 -12.18 -3.93 -9.37
N ALA A 223 -11.08 -4.66 -9.22
CA ALA A 223 -9.74 -4.27 -9.69
C ALA A 223 -9.49 -4.60 -11.17
N LYS A 224 -10.46 -5.15 -11.89
CA LYS A 224 -10.39 -5.45 -13.33
C LYS A 224 -10.62 -4.25 -14.22
#